data_AF-A0A534RU42-F1
#
_entry.id   AF-A0A534RU42-F1
#
_cell.length_a   1.000
_cell.length_b   1.000
_cell.length_c   1.000
_cell.angle_alpha   90.00
_cell.angle_beta   90.00
_cell.angle_gamma   90.00
#
_symmetry.space_group_name_H-M   'P 1'
#
loop_
_entity.id
_entity.type
_entity.pdbx_description
1 polymer ?
#
loop_
_entity_poly.entity_id
_entity_poly.type
_entity_poly.pdbx_seq_one_letter_code
_entity_poly.pdbx_strand_id
1 'polypeptide(L)'
;MGRLEHERDVRRAALLEVLDSDRHAALSSTLVSASSHLPLTGSAGKRADRALPRLVVEPWRELVDEVRHALDAGSDDALHLVRIRAKRCRYAAEAVAPVAGPRAARFADALSDLQSVLGDLHDAVVAEAWLRSLVEVSEREALVAGELVDMQRHDADASRSGWPAVWERVARRKLRRWLPRIR
;
A
#
# COMPACT_ATOMS: atom_id res chain seq x y z
N MET A 1 -24.16 12.26 15.11
CA MET A 1 -24.34 12.09 13.66
C MET A 1 -23.97 13.36 12.88
N GLY A 2 -24.56 14.53 13.20
CA GLY A 2 -24.35 15.76 12.41
C GLY A 2 -22.91 16.28 12.26
N ARG A 3 -22.00 16.06 13.23
CA ARG A 3 -20.59 16.50 13.12
C ARG A 3 -19.85 15.78 11.97
N LEU A 4 -19.96 14.46 11.91
CA LEU A 4 -19.28 13.65 10.88
C LEU A 4 -19.87 13.87 9.49
N GLU A 5 -21.20 14.03 9.42
CA GLU A 5 -21.89 14.38 8.17
C GLU A 5 -21.43 15.74 7.65
N HIS A 6 -21.35 16.74 8.55
CA HIS A 6 -20.84 18.06 8.20
C HIS A 6 -19.37 18.03 7.74
N GLU A 7 -18.49 17.33 8.47
CA GLU A 7 -17.08 17.19 8.09
C GLU A 7 -16.92 16.51 6.71
N ARG A 8 -17.72 15.45 6.45
CA ARG A 8 -17.76 14.78 5.16
C ARG A 8 -18.20 15.74 4.05
N ASP A 9 -19.25 16.51 4.28
CA ASP A 9 -19.81 17.42 3.28
C ASP A 9 -18.85 18.56 2.95
N VAL A 10 -18.16 19.13 3.96
CA VAL A 10 -17.10 20.13 3.77
C VAL A 10 -15.94 19.56 2.96
N ARG A 11 -15.42 18.37 3.34
CA ARG A 11 -14.32 17.71 2.60
C ARG A 11 -14.73 17.34 1.17
N ARG A 12 -15.99 16.94 0.97
CA ARG A 12 -16.54 16.62 -0.34
C ARG A 12 -16.62 17.87 -1.21
N ALA A 13 -17.10 18.99 -0.68
CA ALA A 13 -17.15 20.25 -1.42
C ALA A 13 -15.75 20.70 -1.86
N ALA A 14 -14.76 20.66 -0.96
CA ALA A 14 -13.37 20.98 -1.27
C ALA A 14 -12.77 20.04 -2.34
N LEU A 15 -13.08 18.73 -2.29
CA LEU A 15 -12.67 17.78 -3.31
C LEU A 15 -13.27 18.13 -4.68
N LEU A 16 -14.56 18.47 -4.74
CA LEU A 16 -15.23 18.83 -5.99
C LEU A 16 -14.64 20.10 -6.60
N GLU A 17 -14.36 21.12 -5.79
CA GLU A 17 -13.68 22.34 -6.25
C GLU A 17 -12.32 22.05 -6.89
N VAL A 18 -11.53 21.14 -6.30
CA VAL A 18 -10.25 20.71 -6.88
C VAL A 18 -10.46 19.95 -8.19
N LEU A 19 -11.44 19.05 -8.26
CA LEU A 19 -11.73 18.26 -9.47
C LEU A 19 -12.26 19.11 -10.62
N ASP A 20 -13.00 20.17 -10.33
CA ASP A 20 -13.54 21.12 -11.31
C ASP A 20 -12.54 22.22 -11.70
N SER A 21 -11.36 22.26 -11.07
CA SER A 21 -10.34 23.26 -11.35
C SER A 21 -9.65 23.06 -12.70
N ASP A 22 -9.24 24.16 -13.34
CA ASP A 22 -8.42 24.16 -14.56
C ASP A 22 -7.12 23.37 -14.38
N ARG A 23 -6.54 23.38 -13.16
CA ARG A 23 -5.35 22.62 -12.83
C ARG A 23 -5.58 21.11 -12.97
N HIS A 24 -6.71 20.61 -12.46
CA HIS A 24 -7.05 19.19 -12.58
C HIS A 24 -7.33 18.82 -14.03
N ALA A 25 -8.12 19.63 -14.74
CA ALA A 25 -8.38 19.43 -16.17
C ALA A 25 -7.08 19.40 -17.01
N ALA A 26 -6.14 20.32 -16.76
CA ALA A 26 -4.84 20.36 -17.42
C ALA A 26 -3.99 19.11 -17.12
N LEU A 27 -3.97 18.65 -15.86
CA LEU A 27 -3.28 17.42 -15.47
C LEU A 27 -3.88 16.20 -16.21
N SER A 28 -5.20 16.05 -16.19
CA SER A 28 -5.90 14.96 -16.89
C SER A 28 -5.63 14.98 -18.40
N SER A 29 -5.70 16.15 -19.03
CA SER A 29 -5.39 16.32 -20.46
C SER A 29 -3.93 15.94 -20.76
N THR A 30 -3.00 16.33 -19.87
CA THR A 30 -1.57 15.98 -20.02
C THR A 30 -1.35 14.47 -19.94
N LEU A 31 -2.00 13.79 -18.99
CA LEU A 31 -1.91 12.34 -18.83
C LEU A 31 -2.50 11.58 -20.04
N VAL A 32 -3.64 12.03 -20.57
CA VAL A 32 -4.26 11.46 -21.78
C VAL A 32 -3.38 11.69 -23.02
N SER A 33 -2.79 12.88 -23.15
CA SER A 33 -1.86 13.18 -24.24
C SER A 33 -0.59 12.31 -24.16
N ALA A 34 -0.03 12.17 -22.96
CA ALA A 34 1.16 11.37 -22.71
C ALA A 34 0.94 9.86 -22.95
N SER A 35 -0.27 9.34 -22.72
CA SER A 35 -0.58 7.93 -23.02
C SER A 35 -0.61 7.64 -24.52
N SER A 36 -0.94 8.64 -25.34
CA SER A 36 -0.94 8.54 -26.81
C SER A 36 0.46 8.75 -27.41
N HIS A 37 1.27 9.60 -26.78
CA HIS A 37 2.63 9.95 -27.22
C HIS A 37 3.63 9.76 -26.08
N LEU A 38 3.91 8.50 -25.73
CA LEU A 38 4.87 8.21 -24.66
C LEU A 38 6.26 8.74 -25.05
N PRO A 39 6.90 9.60 -24.22
CA PRO A 39 8.30 9.97 -24.41
C PRO A 39 9.17 8.77 -24.03
N LEU A 40 9.29 7.84 -24.97
CA LEU A 40 10.05 6.61 -24.79
C LEU A 40 11.54 6.95 -24.64
N THR A 41 12.18 6.39 -23.63
CA THR A 41 13.64 6.45 -23.48
C THR A 41 14.30 5.43 -24.42
N GLY A 42 15.61 5.56 -24.66
CA GLY A 42 16.36 4.64 -25.55
C GLY A 42 16.30 3.16 -25.17
N SER A 43 15.80 2.80 -23.97
CA SER A 43 15.57 1.41 -23.57
C SER A 43 14.27 0.79 -24.11
N ALA A 44 13.38 1.58 -24.71
CA ALA A 44 12.07 1.12 -25.17
C ALA A 44 12.12 0.14 -26.35
N GLY A 45 13.23 0.09 -27.10
CA GLY A 45 13.42 -0.89 -28.18
C GLY A 45 13.84 -2.29 -27.70
N LYS A 46 14.08 -2.49 -26.40
CA LYS A 46 14.47 -3.80 -25.87
C LYS A 46 13.26 -4.74 -25.80
N ARG A 47 13.51 -6.04 -25.97
CA ARG A 47 12.44 -7.04 -25.82
C ARG A 47 11.82 -6.99 -24.43
N ALA A 48 10.49 -6.86 -24.38
CA ALA A 48 9.73 -6.71 -23.13
C ALA A 48 9.98 -7.86 -22.13
N ASP A 49 10.07 -9.10 -22.63
CA ASP A 49 10.34 -10.31 -21.84
C ASP A 49 11.69 -10.29 -21.12
N ARG A 50 12.65 -9.48 -21.59
CA ARG A 50 13.97 -9.32 -20.96
C ARG A 50 14.08 -8.04 -20.13
N ALA A 51 13.40 -6.98 -20.54
CA ALA A 51 13.51 -5.67 -19.92
C ALA A 51 12.58 -5.51 -18.71
N LEU A 52 11.30 -5.87 -18.85
CA LEU A 52 10.27 -5.58 -17.85
C LEU A 52 10.48 -6.34 -16.53
N PRO A 53 10.79 -7.66 -16.48
CA PRO A 53 10.99 -8.35 -15.21
C PRO A 53 12.11 -7.76 -14.34
N ARG A 54 13.08 -7.06 -14.94
CA ARG A 54 14.15 -6.37 -14.20
C ARG A 54 13.64 -5.18 -13.38
N LEU A 55 12.52 -4.58 -13.76
CA LEU A 55 11.93 -3.43 -13.03
C LEU A 55 11.41 -3.82 -11.64
N VAL A 56 11.19 -5.11 -11.39
CA VAL A 56 10.71 -5.62 -10.09
C VAL A 56 11.85 -5.90 -9.11
N VAL A 57 13.11 -5.99 -9.61
CA VAL A 57 14.28 -6.31 -8.77
C VAL A 57 14.50 -5.24 -7.70
N GLU A 58 14.45 -3.96 -8.07
CA GLU A 58 14.72 -2.87 -7.13
C GLU A 58 13.61 -2.73 -6.07
N PRO A 59 12.30 -2.66 -6.43
CA PRO A 59 11.23 -2.67 -5.44
C PRO A 59 11.27 -3.89 -4.51
N TRP A 60 11.70 -5.05 -5.01
CA TRP A 60 11.87 -6.24 -4.18
C TRP A 60 13.03 -6.11 -3.19
N ARG A 61 14.19 -5.56 -3.60
CA ARG A 61 15.32 -5.33 -2.69
C ARG A 61 14.94 -4.36 -1.58
N GLU A 62 14.38 -3.21 -1.95
CA GLU A 62 13.89 -2.21 -0.98
C GLU A 62 12.91 -2.84 0.03
N LEU A 63 11.98 -3.68 -0.44
CA LEU A 63 11.05 -4.38 0.45
C LEU A 63 11.77 -5.34 1.40
N VAL A 64 12.74 -6.12 0.93
CA VAL A 64 13.49 -7.06 1.78
C VAL A 64 14.35 -6.32 2.80
N ASP A 65 14.94 -5.18 2.44
CA ASP A 65 15.70 -4.33 3.36
C ASP A 65 14.77 -3.75 4.44
N GLU A 66 13.62 -3.21 4.04
CA GLU A 66 12.64 -2.63 4.97
C GLU A 66 12.05 -3.70 5.92
N VAL A 67 11.76 -4.89 5.41
CA VAL A 67 11.28 -5.99 6.26
C VAL A 67 12.33 -6.39 7.30
N ARG A 68 13.61 -6.45 6.91
CA ARG A 68 14.68 -6.73 7.88
C ARG A 68 14.73 -5.67 8.97
N HIS A 69 14.67 -4.39 8.60
CA HIS A 69 14.62 -3.30 9.57
C HIS A 69 13.40 -3.40 10.50
N ALA A 70 12.22 -3.68 9.95
CA ALA A 70 10.99 -3.78 10.73
C ALA A 70 10.96 -4.99 11.68
N LEU A 71 11.59 -6.12 11.31
CA LEU A 71 11.75 -7.28 12.20
C LEU A 71 12.62 -6.94 13.42
N ASP A 72 13.63 -6.08 13.25
CA ASP A 72 14.52 -5.66 14.34
C ASP A 72 13.89 -4.54 15.19
N ALA A 73 13.24 -3.55 14.55
CA ALA A 73 12.68 -2.38 15.22
C ALA A 73 11.34 -2.67 15.92
N GLY A 74 10.48 -3.48 15.30
CA GLY A 74 9.17 -3.84 15.83
C GLY A 74 8.15 -2.70 15.97
N SER A 75 8.43 -1.51 15.40
CA SER A 75 7.55 -0.34 15.49
C SER A 75 6.50 -0.28 14.38
N ASP A 76 5.35 0.34 14.67
CA ASP A 76 4.27 0.50 13.69
C ASP A 76 4.68 1.40 12.52
N ASP A 77 5.56 2.38 12.75
CA ASP A 77 6.14 3.21 11.69
C ASP A 77 6.99 2.40 10.73
N ALA A 78 7.82 1.48 11.24
CA ALA A 78 8.62 0.58 10.40
C ALA A 78 7.71 -0.36 9.59
N LEU A 79 6.64 -0.88 10.21
CA LEU A 79 5.65 -1.73 9.53
C LEU A 79 4.85 -0.95 8.47
N HIS A 80 4.58 0.34 8.70
CA HIS A 80 3.97 1.22 7.71
C HIS A 80 4.89 1.41 6.48
N LEU A 81 6.20 1.56 6.68
CA LEU A 81 7.15 1.61 5.58
C LEU A 81 7.19 0.29 4.80
N VAL A 82 7.16 -0.87 5.47
CA VAL A 82 7.03 -2.18 4.81
C VAL A 82 5.80 -2.22 3.93
N ARG A 83 4.64 -1.74 4.41
CA ARG A 83 3.39 -1.69 3.62
C ARG A 83 3.56 -0.86 2.34
N ILE A 84 4.20 0.31 2.43
CA ILE A 84 4.48 1.16 1.26
C ILE A 84 5.35 0.43 0.24
N ARG A 85 6.44 -0.21 0.69
CA ARG A 85 7.35 -0.97 -0.18
C ARG A 85 6.67 -2.20 -0.78
N ALA A 86 5.83 -2.89 -0.02
CA ALA A 86 5.06 -4.04 -0.47
C ALA A 86 4.11 -3.63 -1.61
N LYS A 87 3.39 -2.52 -1.46
CA LYS A 87 2.52 -1.95 -2.50
C LYS A 87 3.30 -1.59 -3.77
N ARG A 88 4.46 -0.95 -3.63
CA ARG A 88 5.33 -0.62 -4.77
C ARG A 88 5.82 -1.88 -5.50
N CYS A 89 6.25 -2.90 -4.76
CA CYS A 89 6.68 -4.17 -5.34
C CYS A 89 5.52 -4.91 -6.01
N ARG A 90 4.32 -4.89 -5.42
CA ARG A 90 3.10 -5.49 -5.98
C ARG A 90 2.75 -4.87 -7.31
N TYR A 91 2.67 -3.54 -7.38
CA TYR A 91 2.35 -2.84 -8.62
C TYR A 91 3.39 -3.06 -9.72
N ALA A 92 4.67 -3.14 -9.36
CA ALA A 92 5.70 -3.54 -10.31
C ALA A 92 5.47 -4.96 -10.83
N ALA A 93 5.11 -5.91 -9.97
CA ALA A 93 4.81 -7.29 -10.36
C ALA A 93 3.52 -7.41 -11.22
N GLU A 94 2.45 -6.69 -10.86
CA GLU A 94 1.19 -6.61 -11.62
C GLU A 94 1.43 -6.03 -13.02
N ALA A 95 2.19 -4.94 -13.12
CA ALA A 95 2.49 -4.29 -14.39
C ALA A 95 3.27 -5.19 -15.37
N VAL A 96 4.13 -6.08 -14.86
CA VAL A 96 4.93 -6.98 -15.71
C VAL A 96 4.29 -8.35 -15.92
N ALA A 97 3.25 -8.70 -15.15
CA ALA A 97 2.61 -10.01 -15.19
C ALA A 97 2.12 -10.44 -16.59
N PRO A 98 1.56 -9.56 -17.44
CA PRO A 98 1.16 -9.92 -18.81
C PRO A 98 2.30 -10.46 -19.67
N VAL A 99 3.55 -10.07 -19.38
CA VAL A 99 4.74 -10.46 -20.13
C VAL A 99 5.55 -11.55 -19.40
N ALA A 100 5.63 -11.48 -18.07
CA ALA A 100 6.38 -12.42 -17.22
C ALA A 100 5.59 -13.71 -16.89
N GLY A 101 4.29 -13.72 -17.17
CA GLY A 101 3.41 -14.87 -17.06
C GLY A 101 2.90 -15.17 -15.65
N PRO A 102 2.25 -16.33 -15.44
CA PRO A 102 1.47 -16.63 -14.22
C PRO A 102 2.26 -16.62 -12.91
N ARG A 103 3.59 -16.80 -12.97
CA ARG A 103 4.44 -16.75 -11.77
C ARG A 103 4.57 -15.33 -11.21
N ALA A 104 4.58 -14.32 -12.06
CA ALA A 104 4.58 -12.93 -11.64
C ALA A 104 3.23 -12.53 -11.03
N ALA A 105 2.12 -12.98 -11.62
CA ALA A 105 0.78 -12.78 -11.04
C ALA A 105 0.66 -13.37 -9.64
N ARG A 106 1.04 -14.65 -9.45
CA ARG A 106 1.04 -15.29 -8.11
C ARG A 106 1.95 -14.61 -7.10
N PHE A 107 3.03 -13.97 -7.56
CA PHE A 107 3.91 -13.20 -6.69
C PHE A 107 3.27 -11.87 -6.28
N ALA A 108 2.57 -11.20 -7.20
CA ALA A 108 1.75 -10.03 -6.90
C ALA A 108 0.63 -10.37 -5.90
N ASP A 109 -0.06 -11.50 -6.07
CA ASP A 109 -1.11 -11.96 -5.15
C ASP A 109 -0.54 -12.16 -3.73
N ALA A 110 0.62 -12.82 -3.61
CA ALA A 110 1.26 -13.01 -2.31
C ALA A 110 1.68 -11.67 -1.66
N LEU A 111 2.15 -10.70 -2.45
CA LEU A 111 2.41 -9.35 -1.95
C LEU A 111 1.13 -8.63 -1.54
N SER A 112 -0.01 -8.91 -2.19
CA SER A 112 -1.31 -8.41 -1.78
C SER A 112 -1.68 -8.95 -0.40
N ASP A 113 -1.46 -10.25 -0.12
CA ASP A 113 -1.71 -10.83 1.20
C ASP A 113 -0.91 -10.11 2.31
N LEU A 114 0.37 -9.80 2.04
CA LEU A 114 1.20 -9.04 2.97
C LEU A 114 0.68 -7.62 3.16
N GLN A 115 0.28 -6.97 2.06
CA GLN A 115 -0.29 -5.62 2.10
C GLN A 115 -1.61 -5.59 2.88
N SER A 116 -2.43 -6.64 2.80
CA SER A 116 -3.70 -6.73 3.55
C SER A 116 -3.45 -6.74 5.05
N VAL A 117 -2.62 -7.66 5.55
CA VAL A 117 -2.35 -7.76 7.01
C VAL A 117 -1.68 -6.49 7.56
N LEU A 118 -0.76 -5.88 6.81
CA LEU A 118 -0.17 -4.60 7.22
C LEU A 118 -1.13 -3.40 7.04
N GLY A 119 -2.13 -3.55 6.16
CA GLY A 119 -3.23 -2.62 5.99
C GLY A 119 -4.13 -2.63 7.22
N ASP A 120 -4.55 -3.82 7.66
CA ASP A 120 -5.38 -4.01 8.85
C ASP A 120 -4.70 -3.43 10.10
N LEU A 121 -3.39 -3.66 10.27
CA LEU A 121 -2.60 -3.03 11.33
C LEU A 121 -2.66 -1.50 11.26
N HIS A 122 -2.39 -0.92 10.09
CA HIS A 122 -2.36 0.52 9.94
C HIS A 122 -3.74 1.15 10.18
N ASP A 123 -4.78 0.52 9.66
CA ASP A 123 -6.15 0.99 9.79
C ASP A 123 -6.58 0.96 11.26
N ALA A 124 -6.20 -0.09 12.02
CA ALA A 124 -6.44 -0.18 13.45
C ALA A 124 -5.70 0.92 14.25
N VAL A 125 -4.42 1.16 13.96
CA VAL A 125 -3.63 2.22 14.61
C VAL A 125 -4.20 3.62 14.32
N VAL A 126 -4.59 3.87 13.06
CA VAL A 126 -5.22 5.14 12.67
C VAL A 126 -6.60 5.30 13.31
N ALA A 127 -7.39 4.23 13.39
CA ALA A 127 -8.70 4.24 14.03
C ALA A 127 -8.59 4.51 15.54
N GLU A 128 -7.64 3.89 16.25
CA GLU A 128 -7.36 4.21 17.65
C GLU A 128 -6.98 5.69 17.81
N ALA A 129 -6.04 6.19 17.00
CA ALA A 129 -5.61 7.58 17.07
C ALA A 129 -6.77 8.55 16.82
N TRP A 130 -7.64 8.24 15.84
CA TRP A 130 -8.82 9.02 15.55
C TRP A 130 -9.82 9.02 16.72
N LEU A 131 -10.14 7.85 17.29
CA LEU A 131 -11.01 7.73 18.46
C LEU A 131 -10.48 8.53 19.65
N ARG A 132 -9.18 8.50 19.89
CA ARG A 132 -8.51 9.27 20.95
C ARG A 132 -8.49 10.77 20.69
N SER A 133 -8.58 11.19 19.43
CA SER A 133 -8.62 12.61 19.05
C SER A 133 -10.00 13.24 19.22
N LEU A 134 -11.04 12.44 19.47
CA LEU A 134 -12.40 12.94 19.66
C LEU A 134 -12.48 13.79 20.94
N VAL A 135 -12.56 15.10 20.75
CA VAL A 135 -12.85 16.08 21.80
C VAL A 135 -14.37 16.30 21.91
N GLU A 136 -14.84 16.59 23.12
CA GLU A 136 -16.25 16.89 23.43
C GLU A 136 -17.21 15.70 23.21
N VAL A 137 -16.92 14.57 23.85
CA VAL A 137 -17.81 13.40 23.91
C VAL A 137 -18.54 13.34 25.25
N SER A 138 -19.78 12.85 25.27
CA SER A 138 -20.50 12.54 26.51
C SER A 138 -19.87 11.34 27.24
N GLU A 139 -20.18 11.16 28.52
CA GLU A 139 -19.67 10.00 29.30
C GLU A 139 -20.02 8.65 28.65
N ARG A 140 -21.22 8.54 28.07
CA ARG A 140 -21.65 7.34 27.34
C ARG A 140 -20.82 7.11 26.08
N GLU A 141 -20.56 8.17 25.31
CA GLU A 141 -19.73 8.08 24.10
C GLU A 141 -18.27 7.78 24.44
N ALA A 142 -17.75 8.30 25.55
CA ALA A 142 -16.41 8.00 26.04
C ALA A 142 -16.26 6.51 26.42
N LEU A 143 -17.28 5.93 27.06
CA LEU A 143 -17.29 4.48 27.36
C LEU A 143 -17.21 3.65 26.07
N VAL A 144 -18.07 3.94 25.09
CA VAL A 144 -18.10 3.23 23.80
C VAL A 144 -16.80 3.45 23.01
N ALA A 145 -16.25 4.67 23.00
CA ALA A 145 -14.96 4.95 22.36
C ALA A 145 -13.83 4.15 23.01
N GLY A 146 -13.88 3.95 24.34
CA GLY A 146 -12.94 3.08 25.06
C GLY A 146 -13.02 1.61 24.60
N GLU A 147 -14.23 1.07 24.47
CA GLU A 147 -14.44 -0.30 23.94
C GLU A 147 -13.92 -0.45 22.51
N LEU A 148 -14.19 0.53 21.65
CA LEU A 148 -13.70 0.53 20.27
C LEU A 148 -12.18 0.62 20.20
N VAL A 149 -11.55 1.43 21.05
CA VAL A 149 -10.07 1.51 21.14
C VAL A 149 -9.47 0.16 21.55
N ASP A 150 -10.09 -0.54 22.50
CA ASP A 150 -9.62 -1.87 22.91
C ASP A 150 -9.73 -2.89 21.76
N MET A 151 -10.83 -2.87 21.00
CA MET A 151 -10.98 -3.67 19.79
C MET A 151 -9.88 -3.37 18.75
N GLN A 152 -9.60 -2.09 18.49
CA GLN A 152 -8.54 -1.72 17.54
C GLN A 152 -7.16 -2.21 17.99
N ARG A 153 -6.87 -2.17 19.30
CA ARG A 153 -5.61 -2.71 19.85
C ARG A 153 -5.50 -4.21 19.64
N HIS A 154 -6.59 -4.95 19.85
CA HIS A 154 -6.62 -6.38 19.61
C HIS A 154 -6.35 -6.72 18.14
N ASP A 155 -6.98 -6.00 17.21
CA ASP A 155 -6.78 -6.19 15.77
C ASP A 155 -5.35 -5.83 15.32
N ALA A 156 -4.79 -4.74 15.89
CA ALA A 156 -3.41 -4.34 15.66
C ALA A 156 -2.43 -5.41 16.17
N ASP A 157 -2.63 -5.95 17.37
CA ASP A 157 -1.76 -6.97 17.96
C ASP A 157 -1.80 -8.29 17.17
N ALA A 158 -2.98 -8.71 16.72
CA ALA A 158 -3.15 -9.87 15.86
C ALA A 158 -2.40 -9.69 14.52
N SER A 159 -2.53 -8.51 13.90
CA SER A 159 -1.85 -8.18 12.65
C SER A 159 -0.33 -8.08 12.82
N ARG A 160 0.14 -7.45 13.91
CA ARG A 160 1.55 -7.31 14.27
C ARG A 160 2.21 -8.68 14.51
N SER A 161 1.48 -9.62 15.08
CA SER A 161 1.95 -10.99 15.30
C SER A 161 1.87 -11.85 14.03
N GLY A 162 0.91 -11.58 13.14
CA GLY A 162 0.63 -12.42 11.97
C GLY A 162 1.47 -12.10 10.73
N TRP A 163 1.89 -10.85 10.54
CA TRP A 163 2.58 -10.42 9.31
C TRP A 163 3.90 -11.18 9.02
N PRO A 164 4.73 -11.62 9.99
CA PRO A 164 5.99 -12.31 9.67
C PRO A 164 5.73 -13.64 8.94
N ALA A 165 4.70 -14.39 9.35
CA ALA A 165 4.31 -15.64 8.69
C ALA A 165 3.80 -15.40 7.26
N VAL A 166 3.17 -14.25 7.00
CA VAL A 166 2.77 -13.85 5.65
C VAL A 166 4.01 -13.53 4.82
N TRP A 167 4.94 -12.75 5.38
CA TRP A 167 6.20 -12.42 4.72
C TRP A 167 7.01 -13.66 4.34
N GLU A 168 7.11 -14.66 5.23
CA GLU A 168 7.81 -15.91 4.94
C GLU A 168 7.25 -16.60 3.70
N ARG A 169 5.92 -16.55 3.49
CA ARG A 169 5.28 -17.09 2.28
C ARG A 169 5.67 -16.32 1.04
N VAL A 170 5.67 -14.99 1.09
CA VAL A 170 6.10 -14.09 -0.01
C VAL A 170 7.58 -14.33 -0.37
N ALA A 171 8.44 -14.46 0.65
CA ALA A 171 9.88 -14.63 0.49
C ALA A 171 10.29 -16.00 -0.08
N ARG A 172 9.37 -16.98 -0.16
CA ARG A 172 9.67 -18.32 -0.69
C ARG A 172 10.28 -18.25 -2.09
N ARG A 173 11.42 -18.92 -2.27
CA ARG A 173 12.14 -18.98 -3.55
C ARG A 173 11.24 -19.37 -4.73
N LYS A 174 10.26 -20.25 -4.52
CA LYS A 174 9.31 -20.70 -5.56
C LYS A 174 8.53 -19.55 -6.21
N LEU A 175 8.17 -18.51 -5.45
CA LEU A 175 7.45 -17.35 -5.95
C LEU A 175 8.35 -16.36 -6.68
N ARG A 176 9.68 -16.44 -6.46
CA ARG A 176 10.67 -15.50 -7.01
C ARG A 176 11.47 -16.07 -8.18
N ARG A 177 11.26 -17.32 -8.58
CA ARG A 177 12.05 -17.99 -9.66
C ARG A 177 11.99 -17.28 -11.01
N TRP A 178 10.96 -16.47 -11.25
CA TRP A 178 10.78 -15.72 -12.49
C TRP A 178 11.54 -14.38 -12.49
N LEU A 179 11.94 -13.88 -11.30
CA LEU A 179 12.74 -12.68 -11.20
C LEU A 179 14.16 -12.96 -11.73
N PRO A 180 14.76 -12.01 -12.46
CA PRO A 180 16.18 -12.07 -12.79
C PRO A 180 17.02 -12.29 -11.52
N ARG A 181 18.16 -12.98 -11.65
CA ARG A 181 19.03 -13.24 -10.50
C ARG A 181 19.41 -11.91 -9.84
N ILE A 182 18.95 -11.74 -8.61
CA ILE A 182 19.36 -10.69 -7.71
C ILE A 182 20.77 -11.11 -7.25
N ARG A 183 21.79 -10.43 -7.76
CA ARG A 183 23.13 -10.49 -7.16
C ARG A 183 23.12 -9.78 -5.83
#